data_AF-A0AAR2LRI8-F1
#
_entry.id   AF-A0AAR2LRI8-F1
#
_cell.length_a   1.000
_cell.length_b   1.000
_cell.length_c   1.000
_cell.angle_alpha   90.00
_cell.angle_beta   90.00
_cell.angle_gamma   90.00
#
_symmetry.space_group_name_H-M   'P 1'
#
loop_
_entity.id
_entity.type
_entity.pdbx_description
1 polymer ?
#
loop_
_entity_poly.entity_id
_entity_poly.type
_entity_poly.pdbx_seq_one_letter_code
_entity_poly.pdbx_strand_id
1 'polypeptide(L)'
;MALTLADRAIGAIIGSAVADAAAQPMHWVYDLQKLSQYLAQNPEPEFRPESVNPFYRRETGRQSCYGDQAFVLLESLLECGGLDEEDLKRRTYKFFGPGSEYDTPVNDPYRDKGAPRPQLPIEGPWTQASLKSFIRNVDSGKTETGCVSDTQMDGVAKLAPIVTFYAGKPEMLEKIEDAIRVTQNNDMCVAVTLAAARFLEHFILNGADPDALTAVLKQLNDPNRKNPQELDKAVAGLSRTERFTPNRSVYIITTKLCRNVKNRWNRPFKEPSDWSVVFAGLPGAFQAALHGVLTAVGFEQAVRENMSCGGCSCSRSSFIGACIGAQVGLQGIPASWKSRTSRYGTLLELARSVKVLQRLSW
;
A
#
# COMPACT_ATOMS: atom_id res chain seq x y z
N MET A 1 -11.52 25.29 10.25
CA MET A 1 -12.80 24.58 10.05
C MET A 1 -12.55 23.10 10.20
N ALA A 2 -13.48 22.34 10.77
CA ALA A 2 -13.38 20.89 10.78
C ALA A 2 -13.48 20.34 9.36
N LEU A 3 -12.69 19.30 9.03
CA LEU A 3 -12.73 18.66 7.72
C LEU A 3 -14.10 17.98 7.52
N THR A 4 -14.65 18.06 6.31
CA THR A 4 -15.82 17.26 5.94
C THR A 4 -15.41 15.82 5.58
N LEU A 5 -16.37 14.90 5.52
CA LEU A 5 -16.11 13.54 5.04
C LEU A 5 -15.49 13.55 3.63
N ALA A 6 -15.97 14.43 2.75
CA ALA A 6 -15.42 14.60 1.41
C ALA A 6 -13.96 15.09 1.43
N ASP A 7 -13.62 16.03 2.32
CA ASP A 7 -12.23 16.52 2.45
C ASP A 7 -11.28 15.41 2.91
N ARG A 8 -11.75 14.54 3.81
CA ARG A 8 -11.00 13.37 4.29
C ARG A 8 -10.87 12.31 3.21
N ALA A 9 -11.93 12.02 2.46
CA ALA A 9 -11.89 11.09 1.34
C ALA A 9 -10.92 11.54 0.23
N ILE A 10 -10.98 12.82 -0.16
CA ILE A 10 -10.02 13.41 -1.12
C ILE A 10 -8.59 13.34 -0.53
N GLY A 11 -8.44 13.67 0.74
CA GLY A 11 -7.16 13.54 1.45
C GLY A 11 -6.60 12.13 1.41
N ALA A 12 -7.43 11.10 1.57
CA ALA A 12 -7.01 9.70 1.51
C ALA A 12 -6.50 9.29 0.12
N ILE A 13 -7.26 9.59 -0.94
CA ILE A 13 -6.86 9.23 -2.32
C ILE A 13 -5.57 9.96 -2.70
N ILE A 14 -5.52 11.28 -2.50
CA ILE A 14 -4.37 12.09 -2.87
C ILE A 14 -3.16 11.77 -1.99
N GLY A 15 -3.37 11.57 -0.69
CA GLY A 15 -2.33 11.22 0.25
C GLY A 15 -1.66 9.90 -0.12
N SER A 16 -2.46 8.90 -0.49
CA SER A 16 -1.94 7.61 -0.97
C SER A 16 -1.05 7.78 -2.21
N ALA A 17 -1.56 8.47 -3.24
CA ALA A 17 -0.85 8.64 -4.50
C ALA A 17 0.41 9.50 -4.38
N VAL A 18 0.36 10.57 -3.59
CA VAL A 18 1.52 11.46 -3.35
C VAL A 18 2.60 10.74 -2.56
N ALA A 19 2.23 9.97 -1.52
CA ALA A 19 3.20 9.23 -0.72
C ALA A 19 3.88 8.10 -1.50
N ASP A 20 3.14 7.41 -2.38
CA ASP A 20 3.70 6.41 -3.30
C ASP A 20 4.72 7.03 -4.28
N ALA A 21 4.34 8.12 -4.97
CA ALA A 21 5.22 8.84 -5.88
C ALA A 21 6.46 9.43 -5.17
N ALA A 22 6.29 9.93 -3.95
CA ALA A 22 7.38 10.40 -3.11
C ALA A 22 8.40 9.29 -2.79
N ALA A 23 7.92 8.09 -2.48
CA ALA A 23 8.77 6.96 -2.06
C ALA A 23 9.37 6.17 -3.22
N GLN A 24 8.81 6.26 -4.43
CA GLN A 24 9.21 5.49 -5.61
C GLN A 24 10.72 5.48 -5.90
N PRO A 25 11.45 6.61 -5.81
CA PRO A 25 12.88 6.63 -6.11
C PRO A 25 13.74 5.84 -5.12
N MET A 26 13.27 5.62 -3.89
CA MET A 26 13.95 4.91 -2.80
C MET A 26 13.41 3.50 -2.59
N HIS A 27 12.51 3.04 -3.45
CA HIS A 27 11.81 1.79 -3.27
C HIS A 27 12.78 0.59 -3.30
N TRP A 28 12.57 -0.36 -2.38
CA TRP A 28 13.30 -1.62 -2.26
C TRP A 28 14.80 -1.49 -1.96
N VAL A 29 15.24 -0.37 -1.37
CA VAL A 29 16.57 -0.31 -0.75
C VAL A 29 16.57 -1.12 0.55
N TYR A 30 16.98 -2.39 0.48
CA TYR A 30 17.07 -3.29 1.64
C TYR A 30 18.40 -3.22 2.38
N ASP A 31 19.47 -2.82 1.70
CA ASP A 31 20.80 -2.66 2.29
C ASP A 31 20.81 -1.41 3.18
N LEU A 32 20.79 -1.62 4.50
CA LEU A 32 20.70 -0.54 5.48
C LEU A 32 21.95 0.34 5.52
N GLN A 33 23.12 -0.21 5.16
CA GLN A 33 24.34 0.58 5.08
C GLN A 33 24.25 1.55 3.89
N LYS A 34 23.85 1.06 2.71
CA LYS A 34 23.60 1.94 1.55
C LYS A 34 22.49 2.94 1.82
N LEU A 35 21.40 2.51 2.45
CA LEU A 35 20.30 3.39 2.82
C LEU A 35 20.79 4.55 3.70
N SER A 36 21.56 4.26 4.75
CA SER A 36 22.11 5.30 5.64
C SER A 36 23.00 6.29 4.89
N GLN A 37 23.79 5.81 3.92
CA GLN A 37 24.62 6.67 3.07
C GLN A 37 23.77 7.57 2.17
N TYR A 38 22.72 7.03 1.55
CA TYR A 38 21.80 7.80 0.72
C TYR A 38 21.07 8.89 1.53
N LEU A 39 20.63 8.57 2.74
CA LEU A 39 19.96 9.51 3.65
C LEU A 39 20.93 10.58 4.21
N ALA A 40 22.20 10.22 4.43
CA ALA A 40 23.22 11.20 4.83
C ALA A 40 23.53 12.20 3.72
N GLN A 41 23.49 11.78 2.45
CA GLN A 41 23.69 12.64 1.29
C GLN A 41 22.47 13.51 0.98
N ASN A 42 21.27 12.97 1.20
CA ASN A 42 20.01 13.70 1.02
C ASN A 42 19.04 13.35 2.17
N PRO A 43 18.96 14.22 3.20
CA PRO A 43 18.06 14.04 4.33
C PRO A 43 16.57 14.10 3.99
N GLU A 44 16.21 14.62 2.81
CA GLU A 44 14.86 14.69 2.26
C GLU A 44 14.74 13.66 1.12
N PRO A 45 14.46 12.38 1.44
CA PRO A 45 14.59 11.30 0.48
C PRO A 45 13.42 11.23 -0.52
N GLU A 46 12.33 11.96 -0.27
CA GLU A 46 11.17 11.99 -1.17
C GLU A 46 11.51 12.56 -2.54
N PHE A 47 10.88 11.99 -3.57
CA PHE A 47 11.05 12.45 -4.95
C PHE A 47 12.53 12.68 -5.31
N ARG A 48 13.42 11.79 -4.87
CA ARG A 48 14.85 11.94 -5.16
C ARG A 48 15.06 12.06 -6.68
N PRO A 49 15.81 13.06 -7.18
CA PRO A 49 16.02 13.24 -8.62
C PRO A 49 16.69 12.02 -9.27
N GLU A 50 17.71 11.48 -8.59
CA GLU A 50 18.37 10.24 -8.98
C GLU A 50 17.84 9.07 -8.15
N SER A 51 17.08 8.18 -8.77
CA SER A 51 16.56 7.00 -8.09
C SER A 51 17.69 6.06 -7.68
N VAL A 52 17.63 5.61 -6.41
CA VAL A 52 18.54 4.63 -5.81
C VAL A 52 17.88 3.26 -5.65
N ASN A 53 16.68 3.08 -6.20
CA ASN A 53 15.98 1.80 -6.24
C ASN A 53 16.88 0.71 -6.85
N PRO A 54 17.04 -0.49 -6.28
CA PRO A 54 17.95 -1.46 -6.89
C PRO A 54 17.35 -2.27 -8.05
N PHE A 55 16.05 -2.14 -8.34
CA PHE A 55 15.30 -3.02 -9.23
C PHE A 55 14.77 -2.36 -10.49
N TYR A 56 14.27 -1.12 -10.41
CA TYR A 56 13.68 -0.43 -11.56
C TYR A 56 13.90 1.08 -11.54
N ARG A 57 13.88 1.72 -12.71
CA ARG A 57 13.97 3.17 -12.89
C ARG A 57 12.71 3.67 -13.57
N ARG A 58 12.06 4.65 -12.94
CA ARG A 58 11.02 5.47 -13.56
C ARG A 58 11.34 6.92 -13.28
N GLU A 59 10.78 7.79 -14.11
CA GLU A 59 10.81 9.23 -13.86
C GLU A 59 10.23 9.54 -12.47
N THR A 60 11.00 10.30 -11.69
CA THR A 60 10.62 10.72 -10.34
C THR A 60 9.33 11.52 -10.37
N GLY A 61 8.38 11.16 -9.51
CA GLY A 61 7.03 11.76 -9.48
C GLY A 61 5.96 10.86 -10.08
N ARG A 62 6.35 9.85 -10.87
CA ARG A 62 5.43 8.80 -11.31
C ARG A 62 5.15 7.82 -10.17
N GLN A 63 3.96 7.25 -10.18
CA GLN A 63 3.57 6.20 -9.26
C GLN A 63 4.48 4.96 -9.39
N SER A 64 4.52 4.13 -8.36
CA SER A 64 4.95 2.74 -8.46
C SER A 64 3.82 1.88 -9.05
N CYS A 65 4.08 0.58 -9.22
CA CYS A 65 3.04 -0.39 -9.60
C CYS A 65 1.86 -0.44 -8.60
N TYR A 66 2.09 -0.08 -7.33
CA TYR A 66 1.05 0.00 -6.31
C TYR A 66 0.09 1.16 -6.60
N GLY A 67 0.63 2.38 -6.79
CA GLY A 67 -0.15 3.56 -7.12
C GLY A 67 -0.87 3.44 -8.46
N ASP A 68 -0.26 2.78 -9.45
CA ASP A 68 -0.90 2.49 -10.74
C ASP A 68 -2.10 1.52 -10.60
N GLN A 69 -2.04 0.51 -9.72
CA GLN A 69 -3.21 -0.34 -9.43
C GLN A 69 -4.33 0.45 -8.73
N ALA A 70 -3.98 1.32 -7.79
CA ALA A 70 -4.95 2.19 -7.12
C ALA A 70 -5.63 3.14 -8.12
N PHE A 71 -4.88 3.68 -9.07
CA PHE A 71 -5.43 4.53 -10.13
C PHE A 71 -6.46 3.78 -10.99
N VAL A 72 -6.13 2.58 -11.47
CA VAL A 72 -7.05 1.75 -12.27
C VAL A 72 -8.33 1.41 -11.49
N LEU A 73 -8.20 1.09 -10.20
CA LEU A 73 -9.34 0.84 -9.32
C LEU A 73 -10.24 2.07 -9.17
N LEU A 74 -9.65 3.26 -9.01
CA LEU A 74 -10.39 4.52 -8.93
C LEU A 74 -11.17 4.81 -10.22
N GLU A 75 -10.55 4.61 -11.38
CA GLU A 75 -11.23 4.80 -12.67
C GLU A 75 -12.41 3.83 -12.85
N SER A 76 -12.23 2.56 -12.50
CA SER A 76 -13.29 1.55 -12.58
C SER A 76 -14.48 1.90 -11.69
N LEU A 77 -14.23 2.24 -10.42
CA LEU A 77 -15.27 2.62 -9.46
C LEU A 77 -16.09 3.83 -9.92
N LEU A 78 -15.41 4.83 -10.50
CA LEU A 78 -16.06 6.06 -10.95
C LEU A 78 -16.88 5.85 -12.22
N GLU A 79 -16.40 5.04 -13.16
CA GLU A 79 -17.15 4.70 -14.37
C GLU A 79 -18.42 3.90 -14.03
N CYS A 80 -18.28 2.87 -13.19
CA CYS A 80 -19.35 1.92 -12.92
C CYS A 80 -20.29 2.37 -11.80
N GLY A 81 -19.97 3.44 -11.07
CA GLY A 81 -20.74 3.89 -9.91
C GLY A 81 -20.67 2.93 -8.71
N GLY A 82 -19.68 2.05 -8.69
CA GLY A 82 -19.48 0.98 -7.72
C GLY A 82 -18.46 -0.03 -8.22
N LEU A 83 -18.19 -1.07 -7.43
CA LEU A 83 -17.34 -2.16 -7.87
C LEU A 83 -18.05 -3.00 -8.93
N ASP A 84 -17.43 -3.09 -10.10
CA ASP A 84 -17.71 -4.06 -11.15
C ASP A 84 -16.42 -4.85 -11.39
N GLU A 85 -16.43 -6.14 -11.04
CA GLU A 85 -15.23 -6.99 -11.13
C GLU A 85 -14.77 -7.20 -12.58
N GLU A 86 -15.70 -7.28 -13.53
CA GLU A 86 -15.38 -7.50 -14.93
C GLU A 86 -14.81 -6.23 -15.59
N ASP A 87 -15.34 -5.06 -15.23
CA ASP A 87 -14.73 -3.78 -15.58
C ASP A 87 -13.31 -3.65 -14.98
N LEU A 88 -13.15 -3.97 -13.70
CA LEU A 88 -11.85 -3.91 -13.03
C LEU A 88 -10.84 -4.87 -13.67
N LYS A 89 -11.23 -6.12 -13.98
CA LYS A 89 -10.41 -7.08 -14.73
C LYS A 89 -10.00 -6.51 -16.08
N ARG A 90 -10.96 -6.00 -16.86
CA ARG A 90 -10.71 -5.45 -18.21
C ARG A 90 -9.76 -4.26 -18.18
N ARG A 91 -9.95 -3.31 -17.26
CA ARG A 91 -9.08 -2.13 -17.12
C ARG A 91 -7.69 -2.51 -16.61
N THR A 92 -7.60 -3.43 -15.65
CA THR A 92 -6.32 -3.94 -15.15
C THR A 92 -5.55 -4.63 -16.27
N TYR A 93 -6.21 -5.50 -17.05
CA TYR A 93 -5.59 -6.17 -18.19
C TYR A 93 -5.13 -5.17 -19.24
N LYS A 94 -5.95 -4.17 -19.59
CA LYS A 94 -5.57 -3.10 -20.53
C LYS A 94 -4.38 -2.27 -20.04
N PHE A 95 -4.30 -1.97 -18.75
CA PHE A 95 -3.28 -1.09 -18.19
C PHE A 95 -1.91 -1.79 -18.01
N PHE A 96 -1.92 -3.07 -17.64
CA PHE A 96 -0.70 -3.83 -17.31
C PHE A 96 -0.33 -4.92 -18.32
N GLY A 97 -1.24 -5.27 -19.23
CA GLY A 97 -1.09 -6.35 -20.20
C GLY A 97 -0.43 -5.91 -21.52
N PRO A 98 -0.59 -6.72 -22.60
CA PRO A 98 0.08 -6.50 -23.87
C PRO A 98 -0.11 -5.11 -24.47
N GLY A 99 0.96 -4.52 -24.99
CA GLY A 99 0.99 -3.18 -25.60
C GLY A 99 1.01 -2.01 -24.60
N SER A 100 1.05 -2.28 -23.29
CA SER A 100 1.19 -1.25 -22.25
C SER A 100 2.65 -0.89 -21.98
N GLU A 101 2.89 0.16 -21.18
CA GLU A 101 4.25 0.47 -20.66
C GLU A 101 4.83 -0.67 -19.81
N TYR A 102 3.98 -1.53 -19.26
CA TYR A 102 4.38 -2.69 -18.48
C TYR A 102 4.74 -3.89 -19.33
N ASP A 103 4.39 -3.90 -20.62
CA ASP A 103 4.69 -4.98 -21.57
C ASP A 103 6.17 -4.93 -22.01
N THR A 104 7.03 -5.42 -21.13
CA THR A 104 8.49 -5.49 -21.37
C THR A 104 8.98 -6.93 -21.22
N PRO A 105 10.10 -7.32 -21.85
CA PRO A 105 10.64 -8.68 -21.73
C PRO A 105 10.92 -9.13 -20.29
N VAL A 106 11.22 -8.20 -19.37
CA VAL A 106 11.44 -8.52 -17.94
C VAL A 106 10.13 -8.69 -17.18
N ASN A 107 9.10 -7.95 -17.59
CA ASN A 107 7.77 -8.02 -17.02
C ASN A 107 6.90 -9.12 -17.60
N ASP A 108 7.32 -9.74 -18.71
CA ASP A 108 6.60 -10.82 -19.37
C ASP A 108 6.08 -11.85 -18.34
N PRO A 109 4.75 -12.04 -18.26
CA PRO A 109 4.13 -12.98 -17.34
C PRO A 109 4.48 -14.45 -17.67
N TYR A 110 4.92 -14.74 -18.88
CA TYR A 110 5.33 -16.07 -19.36
C TYR A 110 6.84 -16.28 -19.37
N ARG A 111 7.62 -15.29 -18.91
CA ARG A 111 9.08 -15.39 -18.84
C ARG A 111 9.51 -16.64 -18.10
N ASP A 112 10.31 -17.47 -18.76
CA ASP A 112 10.83 -18.72 -18.20
C ASP A 112 11.63 -18.43 -16.90
N LYS A 113 11.37 -19.24 -15.87
CA LYS A 113 12.11 -19.20 -14.60
C LYS A 113 13.58 -19.57 -14.78
N GLY A 114 13.91 -20.36 -15.82
CA GLY A 114 15.28 -20.70 -16.22
C GLY A 114 15.99 -19.61 -17.03
N ALA A 115 15.29 -18.58 -17.50
CA ALA A 115 15.89 -17.53 -18.34
C ALA A 115 16.93 -16.70 -17.56
N PRO A 116 18.02 -16.26 -18.23
CA PRO A 116 19.07 -15.45 -17.61
C PRO A 116 18.51 -14.25 -16.86
N ARG A 117 18.92 -14.04 -15.61
CA ARG A 117 18.42 -12.93 -14.78
C ARG A 117 18.64 -11.58 -15.50
N PRO A 118 17.65 -10.68 -15.49
CA PRO A 118 17.83 -9.37 -16.10
C PRO A 118 18.93 -8.59 -15.39
N GLN A 119 19.61 -7.72 -16.13
CA GLN A 119 20.43 -6.68 -15.51
C GLN A 119 19.50 -5.73 -14.76
N LEU A 120 19.83 -5.48 -13.49
CA LEU A 120 19.09 -4.57 -12.64
C LEU A 120 19.94 -3.32 -12.36
N PRO A 121 19.33 -2.14 -12.21
CA PRO A 121 17.88 -1.89 -12.34
C PRO A 121 17.41 -1.95 -13.81
N ILE A 122 16.15 -2.34 -14.04
CA ILE A 122 15.53 -2.20 -15.36
C ILE A 122 15.16 -0.74 -15.64
N GLU A 123 15.16 -0.35 -16.91
CA GLU A 123 14.53 0.89 -17.36
C GLU A 123 13.03 0.65 -17.57
N GLY A 124 12.21 1.47 -16.92
CA GLY A 124 10.75 1.37 -16.97
C GLY A 124 10.11 0.77 -15.72
N PRO A 125 8.79 0.49 -15.76
CA PRO A 125 8.05 0.04 -14.61
C PRO A 125 8.29 -1.43 -14.26
N TRP A 126 8.05 -1.79 -13.00
CA TRP A 126 8.11 -3.17 -12.51
C TRP A 126 6.72 -3.77 -12.34
N THR A 127 6.46 -4.95 -12.93
CA THR A 127 5.19 -5.69 -12.73
C THR A 127 5.29 -6.65 -11.54
N GLN A 128 4.36 -6.54 -10.60
CA GLN A 128 4.25 -7.43 -9.42
C GLN A 128 3.85 -8.85 -9.79
N ALA A 129 4.21 -9.82 -8.93
CA ALA A 129 3.91 -11.23 -9.17
C ALA A 129 2.40 -11.51 -9.23
N SER A 130 1.62 -10.80 -8.40
CA SER A 130 0.16 -10.79 -8.41
C SER A 130 -0.40 -10.48 -9.81
N LEU A 131 0.05 -9.38 -10.44
CA LEU A 131 -0.35 -8.94 -11.78
C LEU A 131 0.12 -9.89 -12.88
N LYS A 132 1.34 -10.44 -12.76
CA LYS A 132 1.80 -11.46 -13.72
C LYS A 132 0.90 -12.70 -13.67
N SER A 133 0.48 -13.14 -12.47
CA SER A 133 -0.46 -14.25 -12.35
C SER A 133 -1.85 -13.91 -12.84
N PHE A 134 -2.32 -12.69 -12.55
CA PHE A 134 -3.58 -12.17 -13.05
C PHE A 134 -3.65 -12.25 -14.58
N ILE A 135 -2.64 -11.72 -15.28
CA ILE A 135 -2.59 -11.75 -16.76
C ILE A 135 -2.65 -13.19 -17.26
N ARG A 136 -1.79 -14.10 -16.74
CA ARG A 136 -1.84 -15.52 -17.14
C ARG A 136 -3.21 -16.16 -16.93
N ASN A 137 -3.87 -15.84 -15.81
CA ASN A 137 -5.16 -16.42 -15.47
C ASN A 137 -6.27 -15.89 -16.40
N VAL A 138 -6.25 -14.59 -16.73
CA VAL A 138 -7.16 -14.00 -17.74
C VAL A 138 -6.94 -14.62 -19.11
N ASP A 139 -5.69 -14.70 -19.57
CA ASP A 139 -5.32 -15.29 -20.87
C ASP A 139 -5.73 -16.77 -20.97
N SER A 140 -5.78 -17.47 -19.85
CA SER A 140 -6.23 -18.88 -19.76
C SER A 140 -7.75 -19.02 -19.60
N GLY A 141 -8.52 -17.93 -19.61
CA GLY A 141 -9.98 -17.94 -19.48
C GLY A 141 -10.50 -18.35 -18.09
N LYS A 142 -9.70 -18.17 -17.02
CA LYS A 142 -10.14 -18.50 -15.66
C LYS A 142 -11.09 -17.43 -15.12
N THR A 143 -12.14 -17.87 -14.44
CA THR A 143 -13.06 -16.97 -13.70
C THR A 143 -12.35 -16.30 -12.51
N GLU A 144 -11.63 -17.09 -11.71
CA GLU A 144 -10.82 -16.60 -10.60
C GLU A 144 -9.43 -16.20 -11.10
N THR A 145 -9.19 -14.90 -11.16
CA THR A 145 -7.99 -14.34 -11.79
C THR A 145 -6.87 -14.05 -10.80
N GLY A 146 -7.16 -13.95 -9.50
CA GLY A 146 -6.16 -13.58 -8.49
C GLY A 146 -5.04 -14.61 -8.30
N CYS A 147 -3.88 -14.11 -7.88
CA CYS A 147 -2.73 -14.95 -7.54
C CYS A 147 -2.93 -15.62 -6.18
N VAL A 148 -2.82 -16.95 -6.11
CA VAL A 148 -3.03 -17.72 -4.87
C VAL A 148 -1.82 -17.74 -3.93
N SER A 149 -0.63 -17.51 -4.47
CA SER A 149 0.64 -17.61 -3.71
C SER A 149 1.25 -16.26 -3.36
N ASP A 150 0.73 -15.17 -3.92
CA ASP A 150 1.22 -13.84 -3.60
C ASP A 150 0.76 -13.41 -2.21
N THR A 151 1.71 -12.95 -1.39
CA THR A 151 1.48 -12.50 -0.01
C THR A 151 2.02 -11.08 0.23
N GLN A 152 2.13 -10.30 -0.85
CA GLN A 152 2.62 -8.93 -0.82
C GLN A 152 1.51 -7.94 -0.44
N MET A 153 1.91 -6.69 -0.21
CA MET A 153 1.04 -5.66 0.35
C MET A 153 0.15 -4.95 -0.70
N ASP A 154 -0.04 -5.56 -1.87
CA ASP A 154 -0.70 -4.95 -3.03
C ASP A 154 -2.14 -4.53 -2.72
N GLY A 155 -2.93 -5.41 -2.08
CA GLY A 155 -4.28 -5.12 -1.60
C GLY A 155 -4.33 -3.89 -0.69
N VAL A 156 -3.52 -3.85 0.37
CA VAL A 156 -3.43 -2.72 1.31
C VAL A 156 -3.01 -1.42 0.60
N ALA A 157 -2.05 -1.49 -0.31
CA ALA A 157 -1.50 -0.32 -0.97
C ALA A 157 -2.50 0.36 -1.92
N LYS A 158 -3.49 -0.38 -2.46
CA LYS A 158 -4.52 0.15 -3.36
C LYS A 158 -5.88 0.41 -2.71
N LEU A 159 -5.97 0.41 -1.38
CA LEU A 159 -7.24 0.53 -0.65
C LEU A 159 -7.95 1.88 -0.80
N ALA A 160 -7.20 2.97 -0.96
CA ALA A 160 -7.76 4.31 -0.80
C ALA A 160 -9.02 4.58 -1.64
N PRO A 161 -9.05 4.28 -2.96
CA PRO A 161 -10.24 4.49 -3.78
C PRO A 161 -11.47 3.74 -3.25
N ILE A 162 -11.37 2.43 -3.04
CA ILE A 162 -12.53 1.61 -2.71
C ILE A 162 -13.05 1.85 -1.29
N VAL A 163 -12.15 2.08 -0.32
CA VAL A 163 -12.57 2.45 1.04
C VAL A 163 -13.30 3.79 1.01
N THR A 164 -12.79 4.79 0.29
CA THR A 164 -13.48 6.10 0.21
C THR A 164 -14.84 6.01 -0.46
N PHE A 165 -15.01 5.10 -1.42
CA PHE A 165 -16.26 4.90 -2.14
C PHE A 165 -17.35 4.26 -1.27
N TYR A 166 -16.95 3.35 -0.37
CA TYR A 166 -17.86 2.53 0.43
C TYR A 166 -17.83 2.84 1.94
N ALA A 167 -17.04 3.81 2.41
CA ALA A 167 -16.94 4.15 3.83
C ALA A 167 -18.33 4.41 4.46
N GLY A 168 -18.61 3.73 5.58
CA GLY A 168 -19.88 3.79 6.29
C GLY A 168 -20.96 2.86 5.74
N LYS A 169 -20.74 2.20 4.59
CA LYS A 169 -21.70 1.28 3.99
C LYS A 169 -21.51 -0.15 4.53
N PRO A 170 -22.60 -0.89 4.81
CA PRO A 170 -22.51 -2.23 5.41
C PRO A 170 -21.78 -3.25 4.53
N GLU A 171 -21.79 -3.06 3.21
CA GLU A 171 -21.16 -3.93 2.21
C GLU A 171 -19.68 -3.60 1.93
N MET A 172 -19.09 -2.59 2.58
CA MET A 172 -17.74 -2.12 2.26
C MET A 172 -16.70 -3.25 2.24
N LEU A 173 -16.68 -4.09 3.27
CA LEU A 173 -15.67 -5.13 3.41
C LEU A 173 -15.82 -6.24 2.36
N GLU A 174 -17.07 -6.59 2.02
CA GLU A 174 -17.36 -7.55 0.94
C GLU A 174 -16.82 -7.02 -0.39
N LYS A 175 -17.13 -5.76 -0.74
CA LYS A 175 -16.63 -5.15 -1.98
C LYS A 175 -15.11 -5.02 -2.00
N ILE A 176 -14.49 -4.75 -0.85
CA ILE A 176 -13.03 -4.71 -0.76
C ILE A 176 -12.44 -6.11 -1.01
N GLU A 177 -13.01 -7.15 -0.43
CA GLU A 177 -12.58 -8.54 -0.67
C GLU A 177 -12.69 -8.91 -2.15
N ASP A 178 -13.84 -8.68 -2.78
CA ASP A 178 -14.08 -8.92 -4.21
C ASP A 178 -13.00 -8.24 -5.08
N ALA A 179 -12.73 -6.95 -4.82
CA ALA A 179 -11.74 -6.17 -5.58
C ALA A 179 -10.29 -6.66 -5.39
N ILE A 180 -9.93 -7.16 -4.21
CA ILE A 180 -8.60 -7.73 -3.93
C ILE A 180 -8.44 -9.05 -4.68
N ARG A 181 -9.46 -9.90 -4.64
CA ARG A 181 -9.46 -11.24 -5.26
C ARG A 181 -9.30 -11.21 -6.78
N VAL A 182 -9.56 -10.08 -7.43
CA VAL A 182 -9.20 -9.86 -8.85
C VAL A 182 -7.71 -10.12 -9.11
N THR A 183 -6.80 -9.66 -8.25
CA THR A 183 -5.34 -9.80 -8.45
C THR A 183 -4.63 -10.68 -7.42
N GLN A 184 -5.19 -10.84 -6.23
CA GLN A 184 -4.63 -11.63 -5.13
C GLN A 184 -5.72 -12.51 -4.50
N ASN A 185 -5.70 -13.81 -4.76
CA ASN A 185 -6.66 -14.77 -4.22
C ASN A 185 -6.04 -15.56 -3.05
N ASN A 186 -5.70 -14.85 -1.98
CA ASN A 186 -5.02 -15.41 -0.80
C ASN A 186 -5.64 -14.88 0.49
N ASP A 187 -6.08 -15.76 1.38
CA ASP A 187 -6.89 -15.38 2.54
C ASP A 187 -6.11 -14.57 3.59
N MET A 188 -4.79 -14.76 3.70
CA MET A 188 -3.95 -13.90 4.55
C MET A 188 -3.89 -12.47 4.00
N CYS A 189 -3.79 -12.31 2.67
CA CYS A 189 -3.85 -10.99 2.05
C CYS A 189 -5.18 -10.31 2.28
N VAL A 190 -6.27 -11.04 2.08
CA VAL A 190 -7.64 -10.54 2.30
C VAL A 190 -7.81 -10.11 3.76
N ALA A 191 -7.51 -10.98 4.73
CA ALA A 191 -7.69 -10.67 6.14
C ALA A 191 -6.88 -9.43 6.59
N VAL A 192 -5.62 -9.32 6.19
CA VAL A 192 -4.79 -8.15 6.55
C VAL A 192 -5.29 -6.89 5.84
N THR A 193 -5.73 -6.99 4.59
CA THR A 193 -6.24 -5.85 3.83
C THR A 193 -7.57 -5.36 4.40
N LEU A 194 -8.46 -6.25 4.84
CA LEU A 194 -9.72 -5.87 5.48
C LEU A 194 -9.48 -5.20 6.84
N ALA A 195 -8.48 -5.65 7.61
CA ALA A 195 -8.07 -4.93 8.82
C ALA A 195 -7.53 -3.53 8.50
N ALA A 196 -6.69 -3.39 7.47
CA ALA A 196 -6.20 -2.09 7.00
C ALA A 196 -7.34 -1.17 6.52
N ALA A 197 -8.35 -1.74 5.84
CA ALA A 197 -9.53 -1.02 5.40
C ALA A 197 -10.33 -0.43 6.56
N ARG A 198 -10.52 -1.18 7.66
CA ARG A 198 -11.18 -0.68 8.88
C ARG A 198 -10.45 0.52 9.48
N PHE A 199 -9.12 0.52 9.50
CA PHE A 199 -8.34 1.68 9.95
C PHE A 199 -8.56 2.89 9.04
N LEU A 200 -8.47 2.70 7.72
CA LEU A 200 -8.65 3.80 6.79
C LEU A 200 -10.09 4.35 6.84
N GLU A 201 -11.10 3.48 6.88
CA GLU A 201 -12.50 3.86 7.07
C GLU A 201 -12.69 4.65 8.36
N HIS A 202 -12.11 4.20 9.47
CA HIS A 202 -12.21 4.88 10.76
C HIS A 202 -11.72 6.33 10.66
N PHE A 203 -10.57 6.57 10.02
CA PHE A 203 -10.05 7.92 9.83
C PHE A 203 -10.89 8.75 8.83
N ILE A 204 -11.48 8.12 7.79
CA ILE A 204 -12.38 8.81 6.86
C ILE A 204 -13.68 9.24 7.56
N LEU A 205 -14.23 8.41 8.44
CA LEU A 205 -15.48 8.73 9.14
C LEU A 205 -15.25 9.70 10.29
N ASN A 206 -14.21 9.49 11.09
CA ASN A 206 -14.03 10.16 12.38
C ASN A 206 -12.92 11.23 12.39
N GLY A 207 -12.09 11.33 11.33
CA GLY A 207 -10.92 12.20 11.32
C GLY A 207 -9.79 11.66 12.18
N ALA A 208 -8.92 12.55 12.70
CA ALA A 208 -7.81 12.19 13.58
C ALA A 208 -8.31 11.73 14.95
N ASP A 209 -8.56 10.43 15.09
CA ASP A 209 -9.04 9.80 16.32
C ASP A 209 -7.90 9.01 17.00
N PRO A 210 -7.45 9.42 18.21
CA PRO A 210 -6.41 8.68 18.95
C PRO A 210 -6.85 7.27 19.37
N ASP A 211 -8.16 6.99 19.43
CA ASP A 211 -8.71 5.69 19.83
C ASP A 211 -8.93 4.74 18.65
N ALA A 212 -8.49 5.11 17.43
CA ALA A 212 -8.67 4.29 16.23
C ALA A 212 -8.17 2.85 16.39
N LEU A 213 -7.04 2.64 17.06
CA LEU A 213 -6.53 1.29 17.37
C LEU A 213 -7.51 0.49 18.22
N THR A 214 -7.99 1.08 19.32
CA THR A 214 -8.95 0.44 20.22
C THR A 214 -10.25 0.13 19.50
N ALA A 215 -10.76 1.07 18.70
CA ALA A 215 -11.99 0.93 17.94
C ALA A 215 -11.91 -0.22 16.92
N VAL A 216 -10.85 -0.28 16.12
CA VAL A 216 -10.66 -1.34 15.11
C VAL A 216 -10.41 -2.69 15.78
N LEU A 217 -9.61 -2.74 16.86
CA LEU A 217 -9.41 -3.98 17.62
C LEU A 217 -10.71 -4.51 18.21
N LYS A 218 -11.61 -3.64 18.67
CA LYS A 218 -12.94 -4.06 19.14
C LYS A 218 -13.74 -4.70 18.01
N GLN A 219 -13.73 -4.13 16.81
CA GLN A 219 -14.40 -4.71 15.63
C GLN A 219 -13.83 -6.09 15.26
N LEU A 220 -12.49 -6.23 15.21
CA LEU A 220 -11.85 -7.49 14.85
C LEU A 220 -12.07 -8.61 15.88
N ASN A 221 -12.25 -8.25 17.16
CA ASN A 221 -12.51 -9.21 18.24
C ASN A 221 -14.01 -9.49 18.47
N ASP A 222 -14.91 -8.83 17.76
CA ASP A 222 -16.35 -9.05 17.89
C ASP A 222 -16.73 -10.43 17.31
N PRO A 223 -17.34 -11.34 18.09
CA PRO A 223 -17.79 -12.65 17.60
C PRO A 223 -18.84 -12.55 16.50
N ASN A 224 -19.60 -11.46 16.44
CA ASN A 224 -20.67 -11.20 15.46
C ASN A 224 -20.25 -10.17 14.40
N ARG A 225 -18.94 -9.94 14.23
CA ARG A 225 -18.43 -8.97 13.26
C ARG A 225 -18.89 -9.27 11.83
N LYS A 226 -19.10 -8.19 11.06
CA LYS A 226 -19.38 -8.26 9.62
C LYS A 226 -18.14 -8.74 8.86
N ASN A 227 -18.34 -9.64 7.90
CA ASN A 227 -17.30 -10.29 7.07
C ASN A 227 -16.19 -10.92 7.96
N PRO A 228 -16.51 -12.02 8.68
CA PRO A 228 -15.53 -12.68 9.54
C PRO A 228 -14.48 -13.43 8.71
N GLN A 229 -13.21 -13.16 8.99
CA GLN A 229 -12.08 -13.89 8.43
C GLN A 229 -11.50 -14.85 9.48
N GLU A 230 -10.99 -15.99 9.03
CA GLU A 230 -10.37 -16.98 9.92
C GLU A 230 -9.16 -16.40 10.68
N LEU A 231 -8.46 -15.46 10.04
CA LEU A 231 -7.22 -14.88 10.54
C LEU A 231 -7.42 -13.60 11.37
N ASP A 232 -8.66 -13.14 11.58
CA ASP A 232 -8.92 -11.86 12.28
C ASP A 232 -8.32 -11.80 13.68
N LYS A 233 -8.40 -12.89 14.45
CA LYS A 233 -7.80 -12.95 15.79
C LYS A 233 -6.27 -12.84 15.74
N ALA A 234 -5.65 -13.45 14.72
CA ALA A 234 -4.21 -13.34 14.51
C ALA A 234 -3.84 -11.90 14.12
N VAL A 235 -4.58 -11.28 13.21
CA VAL A 235 -4.36 -9.87 12.80
C VAL A 235 -4.60 -8.90 13.96
N ALA A 236 -5.61 -9.14 14.80
CA ALA A 236 -5.86 -8.37 16.02
C ALA A 236 -4.71 -8.53 17.03
N GLY A 237 -4.20 -9.74 17.24
CA GLY A 237 -3.03 -9.99 18.08
C GLY A 237 -1.76 -9.31 17.57
N LEU A 238 -1.59 -9.24 16.24
CA LEU A 238 -0.49 -8.52 15.59
C LEU A 238 -0.61 -7.00 15.71
N SER A 239 -1.82 -6.49 15.92
CA SER A 239 -2.14 -5.07 16.12
C SER A 239 -2.13 -4.65 17.59
N ARG A 240 -2.23 -5.61 18.54
CA ARG A 240 -2.08 -5.37 19.98
C ARG A 240 -0.61 -5.16 20.33
N THR A 241 -0.32 -3.95 20.76
CA THR A 241 1.04 -3.54 21.11
C THR A 241 1.05 -2.88 22.47
N GLU A 242 1.35 -3.64 23.51
CA GLU A 242 1.89 -3.13 24.77
C GLU A 242 3.32 -2.52 24.59
N ARG A 243 3.67 -2.04 23.38
CA ARG A 243 5.03 -1.65 22.96
C ARG A 243 5.12 -0.38 22.10
N PHE A 244 4.02 0.34 21.88
CA PHE A 244 4.08 1.71 21.31
C PHE A 244 4.05 2.70 22.47
N THR A 245 5.21 3.09 23.00
CA THR A 245 5.34 4.29 23.83
C THR A 245 6.14 5.35 23.09
N PRO A 246 5.76 6.65 23.15
CA PRO A 246 6.27 7.69 22.25
C PRO A 246 7.80 7.86 22.28
N ASN A 247 8.45 7.52 23.40
CA ASN A 247 9.86 7.83 23.64
C ASN A 247 10.84 6.65 23.45
N ARG A 248 10.40 5.51 22.88
CA ARG A 248 11.29 4.33 22.75
C ARG A 248 11.16 3.52 21.44
N SER A 249 10.23 3.87 20.56
CA SER A 249 9.67 2.88 19.63
C SER A 249 10.26 2.80 18.21
N VAL A 250 11.03 3.77 17.72
CA VAL A 250 11.71 3.60 16.41
C VAL A 250 12.84 2.58 16.51
N TYR A 251 13.61 2.62 17.60
CA TYR A 251 14.68 1.65 17.85
C TYR A 251 14.11 0.32 18.32
N ILE A 252 13.15 0.26 19.25
CA ILE A 252 12.75 -1.02 19.86
C ILE A 252 11.90 -1.91 18.95
N ILE A 253 11.15 -1.41 17.97
CA ILE A 253 10.35 -2.27 17.09
C ILE A 253 11.19 -2.83 15.95
N THR A 254 12.06 -2.01 15.36
CA THR A 254 13.13 -2.50 14.47
C THR A 254 14.09 -3.42 15.21
N THR A 255 14.51 -3.07 16.43
CA THR A 255 15.49 -3.84 17.23
C THR A 255 14.92 -5.06 17.97
N LYS A 256 13.65 -5.10 18.41
CA LYS A 256 13.05 -6.32 19.00
C LYS A 256 12.58 -7.31 17.94
N LEU A 257 12.13 -6.87 16.76
CA LEU A 257 12.01 -7.79 15.63
C LEU A 257 13.39 -8.36 15.25
N CYS A 258 14.44 -7.53 15.19
CA CYS A 258 15.81 -8.01 14.95
C CYS A 258 16.40 -8.85 16.12
N ARG A 259 16.07 -8.58 17.39
CA ARG A 259 16.56 -9.34 18.56
C ARG A 259 15.86 -10.68 18.75
N ASN A 260 14.58 -10.80 18.42
CA ASN A 260 13.87 -12.08 18.45
C ASN A 260 14.38 -13.05 17.37
N VAL A 261 15.04 -12.55 16.32
CA VAL A 261 15.85 -13.35 15.40
C VAL A 261 17.20 -13.73 16.05
N LYS A 262 17.83 -12.81 16.79
CA LYS A 262 19.12 -13.04 17.46
C LYS A 262 19.09 -14.15 18.53
N ASN A 263 17.98 -14.33 19.24
CA ASN A 263 17.87 -15.36 20.30
C ASN A 263 17.45 -16.75 19.77
N ARG A 264 17.15 -16.89 18.47
CA ARG A 264 16.80 -18.18 17.84
C ARG A 264 17.95 -18.83 17.07
N TRP A 265 19.12 -18.20 17.02
CA TRP A 265 20.21 -18.61 16.14
C TRP A 265 21.57 -18.57 16.85
N ASN A 266 21.90 -19.67 17.53
CA ASN A 266 23.24 -19.97 18.04
C ASN A 266 24.01 -20.85 17.03
N ARG A 267 24.03 -20.45 15.74
CA ARG A 267 24.85 -21.09 14.70
C ARG A 267 25.70 -20.04 13.98
N PRO A 268 26.97 -20.36 13.65
CA PRO A 268 27.85 -19.43 12.95
C PRO A 268 27.35 -19.22 11.52
N PHE A 269 27.07 -17.96 11.19
CA PHE A 269 26.57 -17.50 9.89
C PHE A 269 27.64 -17.72 8.81
N LYS A 270 27.28 -18.48 7.75
CA LYS A 270 28.18 -18.77 6.62
C LYS A 270 27.60 -18.50 5.22
N GLU A 271 26.38 -17.95 5.07
CA GLU A 271 25.84 -17.67 3.72
C GLU A 271 25.02 -16.36 3.57
N PRO A 272 24.94 -15.77 2.36
CA PRO A 272 24.42 -14.42 2.09
C PRO A 272 22.89 -14.26 2.08
N SER A 273 22.11 -15.22 2.57
CA SER A 273 20.64 -15.21 2.47
C SER A 273 19.89 -14.55 3.65
N ASP A 274 20.57 -14.05 4.68
CA ASP A 274 19.95 -13.59 5.95
C ASP A 274 19.73 -12.06 6.07
N TRP A 275 19.75 -11.30 4.97
CA TRP A 275 19.66 -9.83 4.98
C TRP A 275 18.24 -9.23 5.05
N SER A 276 17.20 -10.01 5.36
CA SER A 276 15.79 -9.59 5.19
C SER A 276 15.08 -9.23 6.51
N VAL A 277 15.15 -7.99 7.00
CA VAL A 277 14.19 -7.54 8.05
C VAL A 277 13.77 -6.07 7.92
N VAL A 278 13.22 -5.72 6.75
CA VAL A 278 11.92 -5.02 6.66
C VAL A 278 11.15 -5.79 5.58
N PHE A 279 10.32 -6.74 6.02
CA PHE A 279 9.64 -7.69 5.15
C PHE A 279 8.81 -6.97 4.09
N ALA A 280 8.98 -7.36 2.81
CA ALA A 280 8.15 -6.90 1.72
C ALA A 280 6.73 -7.50 1.74
N GLY A 281 6.52 -8.55 2.55
CA GLY A 281 5.30 -9.33 2.64
C GLY A 281 4.47 -9.04 3.89
N LEU A 282 3.23 -9.50 3.84
CA LEU A 282 2.29 -9.47 4.95
C LEU A 282 2.62 -10.59 5.96
N PRO A 283 2.31 -10.39 7.26
CA PRO A 283 1.69 -9.21 7.85
C PRO A 283 2.69 -8.09 8.24
N GLY A 284 3.99 -8.34 8.15
CA GLY A 284 5.03 -7.44 8.70
C GLY A 284 5.05 -6.05 8.07
N ALA A 285 4.85 -5.94 6.75
CA ALA A 285 4.78 -4.66 6.07
C ALA A 285 3.61 -3.79 6.56
N PHE A 286 2.44 -4.41 6.80
CA PHE A 286 1.26 -3.73 7.34
C PHE A 286 1.49 -3.24 8.76
N GLN A 287 2.10 -4.05 9.63
CA GLN A 287 2.41 -3.64 11.01
C GLN A 287 3.33 -2.42 11.05
N ALA A 288 4.35 -2.40 10.19
CA ALA A 288 5.26 -1.26 10.08
C ALA A 288 4.53 0.00 9.59
N ALA A 289 3.63 -0.14 8.62
CA ALA A 289 2.84 0.98 8.12
C ALA A 289 1.84 1.50 9.17
N LEU A 290 1.15 0.60 9.88
CA LEU A 290 0.22 0.95 10.95
C LEU A 290 0.92 1.67 12.10
N HIS A 291 2.13 1.25 12.48
CA HIS A 291 2.94 2.02 13.44
C HIS A 291 3.10 3.47 12.96
N GLY A 292 3.54 3.68 11.72
CA GLY A 292 3.74 5.03 11.18
C GLY A 292 2.46 5.87 11.24
N VAL A 293 1.31 5.27 10.92
CA VAL A 293 0.00 5.93 11.00
C VAL A 293 -0.35 6.35 12.42
N LEU A 294 -0.07 5.52 13.42
CA LEU A 294 -0.49 5.75 14.81
C LEU A 294 0.48 6.66 15.59
N THR A 295 1.71 6.85 15.12
CA THR A 295 2.74 7.60 15.88
C THR A 295 3.20 8.89 15.23
N ALA A 296 3.01 9.06 13.91
CA ALA A 296 3.47 10.25 13.22
C ALA A 296 2.63 11.48 13.58
N VAL A 297 3.25 12.66 13.63
CA VAL A 297 2.55 13.92 13.90
C VAL A 297 2.19 14.69 12.64
N GLY A 298 2.58 14.21 11.46
CA GLY A 298 2.28 14.85 10.18
C GLY A 298 2.63 14.01 8.96
N PHE A 299 2.14 14.44 7.79
CA PHE A 299 2.26 13.70 6.53
C PHE A 299 3.72 13.48 6.09
N GLU A 300 4.53 14.55 6.07
CA GLU A 300 5.93 14.46 5.66
C GLU A 300 6.75 13.54 6.56
N GLN A 301 6.61 13.72 7.88
CA GLN A 301 7.31 12.88 8.86
C GLN A 301 6.97 11.41 8.67
N ALA A 302 5.67 11.08 8.56
CA ALA A 302 5.21 9.70 8.42
C ALA A 302 5.82 9.02 7.18
N VAL A 303 5.85 9.73 6.04
CA VAL A 303 6.40 9.21 4.79
C VAL A 303 7.93 9.11 4.85
N ARG A 304 8.64 10.13 5.36
CA ARG A 304 10.10 10.12 5.47
C ARG A 304 10.61 9.04 6.45
N GLU A 305 9.96 8.86 7.60
CA GLU A 305 10.30 7.82 8.57
C GLU A 305 10.10 6.41 7.96
N ASN A 306 9.01 6.22 7.22
CA ASN A 306 8.77 4.98 6.48
C ASN A 306 9.88 4.68 5.46
N MET A 307 10.29 5.69 4.69
CA MET A 307 11.37 5.57 3.71
C MET A 307 12.72 5.28 4.38
N SER A 308 12.95 5.83 5.57
CA SER A 308 14.16 5.59 6.36
C SER A 308 14.27 4.16 6.90
N CYS A 309 13.18 3.39 6.87
CA CYS A 309 13.20 1.96 7.20
C CYS A 309 13.58 1.07 5.99
N GLY A 310 13.67 1.60 4.77
CA GLY A 310 14.04 0.82 3.58
C GLY A 310 12.98 -0.19 3.10
N GLY A 311 13.41 -1.16 2.29
CA GLY A 311 12.57 -2.23 1.77
C GLY A 311 11.36 -1.74 0.96
N CYS A 312 10.19 -2.37 1.14
CA CYS A 312 8.98 -2.04 0.38
C CYS A 312 8.34 -0.73 0.86
N SER A 313 9.04 0.39 0.67
CA SER A 313 8.61 1.72 1.13
C SER A 313 7.36 2.23 0.40
N CYS A 314 7.20 1.96 -0.90
CA CYS A 314 6.06 2.44 -1.69
C CYS A 314 4.71 1.89 -1.20
N SER A 315 4.60 0.58 -0.98
CA SER A 315 3.36 -0.02 -0.48
C SER A 315 2.98 0.54 0.89
N ARG A 316 3.97 0.66 1.79
CA ARG A 316 3.79 1.22 3.14
C ARG A 316 3.40 2.69 3.06
N SER A 317 4.07 3.47 2.21
CA SER A 317 3.74 4.87 1.95
C SER A 317 2.34 5.05 1.40
N SER A 318 1.87 4.16 0.51
CA SER A 318 0.51 4.23 -0.04
C SER A 318 -0.55 4.15 1.06
N PHE A 319 -0.38 3.24 2.03
CA PHE A 319 -1.29 3.11 3.16
C PHE A 319 -1.13 4.23 4.19
N ILE A 320 0.11 4.57 4.56
CA ILE A 320 0.41 5.67 5.48
C ILE A 320 -0.18 6.99 4.94
N GLY A 321 0.09 7.28 3.66
CA GLY A 321 -0.41 8.46 2.98
C GLY A 321 -1.92 8.50 2.92
N ALA A 322 -2.59 7.35 2.71
CA ALA A 322 -4.05 7.29 2.75
C ALA A 322 -4.59 7.64 4.14
N CYS A 323 -4.08 7.01 5.19
CA CYS A 323 -4.57 7.22 6.56
C CYS A 323 -4.25 8.62 7.08
N ILE A 324 -3.01 9.11 6.92
CA ILE A 324 -2.64 10.46 7.36
C ILE A 324 -3.37 11.50 6.49
N GLY A 325 -3.48 11.28 5.19
CA GLY A 325 -4.24 12.12 4.27
C GLY A 325 -5.71 12.24 4.67
N ALA A 326 -6.35 11.16 5.13
CA ALA A 326 -7.71 11.20 5.67
C ALA A 326 -7.80 12.05 6.95
N GLN A 327 -6.77 12.04 7.79
CA GLN A 327 -6.74 12.80 9.04
C GLN A 327 -6.53 14.31 8.82
N VAL A 328 -5.67 14.69 7.88
CA VAL A 328 -5.24 16.09 7.66
C VAL A 328 -5.92 16.77 6.46
N GLY A 329 -6.61 15.99 5.62
CA GLY A 329 -7.24 16.46 4.39
C GLY A 329 -6.22 16.92 3.32
N LEU A 330 -6.73 17.37 2.18
CA LEU A 330 -5.89 17.81 1.05
C LEU A 330 -4.89 18.94 1.41
N GLN A 331 -5.27 19.79 2.37
CA GLN A 331 -4.45 20.94 2.78
C GLN A 331 -3.26 20.54 3.65
N GLY A 332 -3.35 19.44 4.41
CA GLY A 332 -2.23 18.93 5.20
C GLY A 332 -1.20 18.13 4.38
N ILE A 333 -1.47 17.87 3.10
CA ILE A 333 -0.50 17.28 2.17
C ILE A 333 0.35 18.41 1.56
N PRO A 334 1.70 18.34 1.59
CA PRO A 334 2.56 19.42 1.11
C PRO A 334 2.28 19.82 -0.34
N ALA A 335 2.16 21.13 -0.59
CA ALA A 335 1.93 21.66 -1.94
C ALA A 335 3.08 21.31 -2.89
N SER A 336 4.32 21.37 -2.41
CA SER A 336 5.52 20.97 -3.15
C SER A 336 5.45 19.51 -3.59
N TRP A 337 5.00 18.59 -2.73
CA TRP A 337 4.88 17.17 -3.07
C TRP A 337 3.75 16.92 -4.07
N LYS A 338 2.58 17.56 -3.87
CA LYS A 338 1.47 17.50 -4.83
C LYS A 338 1.89 17.94 -6.23
N SER A 339 2.65 19.04 -6.34
CA SER A 339 3.15 19.55 -7.62
C SER A 339 4.17 18.65 -8.33
N ARG A 340 4.84 17.76 -7.57
CA ARG A 340 5.85 16.83 -8.09
C ARG A 340 5.28 15.45 -8.43
N THR A 341 4.01 15.19 -8.10
CA THR A 341 3.32 13.95 -8.47
C THR A 341 2.77 14.09 -9.89
N SER A 342 3.28 13.30 -10.83
CA SER A 342 3.02 13.47 -12.27
C SER A 342 1.54 13.44 -12.64
N ARG A 343 0.72 12.58 -12.00
CA ARG A 343 -0.74 12.49 -12.27
C ARG A 343 -1.61 13.26 -11.28
N TYR A 344 -1.07 14.24 -10.56
CA TYR A 344 -1.81 14.95 -9.52
C TYR A 344 -3.11 15.59 -10.02
N GLY A 345 -3.09 16.28 -11.17
CA GLY A 345 -4.27 16.94 -11.75
C GLY A 345 -5.42 15.97 -11.97
N THR A 346 -5.18 14.90 -12.74
CA THR A 346 -6.16 13.84 -13.02
C THR A 346 -6.67 13.17 -11.74
N LEU A 347 -5.76 12.83 -10.81
CA LEU A 347 -6.15 12.22 -9.53
C LEU A 347 -7.04 13.12 -8.70
N LEU A 348 -6.79 14.44 -8.69
CA LEU A 348 -7.61 15.40 -7.96
C LEU A 348 -9.01 15.54 -8.56
N GLU A 349 -9.12 15.54 -9.89
CA GLU A 349 -10.41 15.55 -10.59
C GLU A 349 -11.23 14.28 -10.28
N LEU A 350 -10.59 13.12 -10.38
CA LEU A 350 -11.22 11.84 -10.04
C LEU A 350 -11.62 11.79 -8.56
N ALA A 351 -10.73 12.17 -7.64
CA ALA A 351 -11.02 12.20 -6.20
C ALA A 351 -12.16 13.15 -5.85
N ARG A 352 -12.26 14.31 -6.53
CA ARG A 352 -13.40 15.24 -6.38
C ARG A 352 -14.70 14.67 -6.93
N SER A 353 -14.64 13.79 -7.93
CA SER A 353 -15.81 13.15 -8.52
C SER A 353 -16.45 12.12 -7.59
N VAL A 354 -15.67 11.51 -6.68
CA VAL A 354 -16.20 10.66 -5.59
C VAL A 354 -17.24 11.41 -4.73
N LYS A 355 -17.11 12.74 -4.60
CA LYS A 355 -18.05 13.61 -3.86
C LYS A 355 -19.47 13.63 -4.44
N VAL A 356 -19.62 13.38 -5.74
CA VAL A 356 -20.92 13.41 -6.44
C VAL A 356 -21.74 12.15 -6.12
N LEU A 357 -21.06 11.01 -5.89
CA LEU A 357 -21.70 9.71 -5.66
C LEU A 357 -22.06 9.47 -4.19
N GLN A 358 -21.32 10.06 -3.24
CA GLN A 358 -21.67 10.00 -1.81
C GLN A 358 -22.96 10.78 -1.46
N ARG A 359 -23.43 11.69 -2.31
CA ARG A 359 -24.68 12.45 -2.10
C ARG A 359 -25.94 11.72 -2.56
N LEU A 360 -25.81 10.61 -3.30
CA LEU A 360 -26.94 9.85 -3.84
C LEU A 360 -27.29 8.61 -2.98
N SER A 361 -26.72 8.49 -1.78
CA SER A 361 -26.86 7.30 -0.92
C SER A 361 -27.20 7.62 0.54
N TRP A 362 -27.74 8.81 0.82
CA TRP A 362 -28.28 9.19 2.14
C TRP A 362 -29.73 9.62 2.02
#